data_AF-A0A139CLX2-F1
#
_entry.id   AF-A0A139CLX2-F1
#
_cell.length_a   1.000
_cell.length_b   1.000
_cell.length_c   1.000
_cell.angle_alpha   90.00
_cell.angle_beta   90.00
_cell.angle_gamma   90.00
#
_symmetry.space_group_name_H-M   'P 1'
#
loop_
_entity.id
_entity.type
_entity.pdbx_description
1 polymer ?
#
loop_
_entity_poly.entity_id
_entity_poly.type
_entity_poly.pdbx_seq_one_letter_code
_entity_poly.pdbx_strand_id
1 'polypeptide(L)'
;MPTIVAKISNFSNSFSGLNGEKPLRVTRSQFLKYAMTSGIQLFGNSKVRPERAITLALYKALGITCSLDFSGPEVRRQSSFKNLDQTEQANLSTWVGMAGAAFLADQILDIPQLFHAGALYKDKKLQMLNSQSRRIADLIGTDRSGRWHVLEAKARQSKPSNKDREKWKEQAQSISRINGSVPVTSSYCFSKIQNSYKIELYDPPAKENEVEFIVQDEISLINTYYRVLLEFIYEFEARTFSVAGISFKLAGFDLENNEFVYVGLHGRVFKALINEKIPSQIKPFEEGDIFVASDGVAIATSKYPNEIEA
;
A
#
# COMPACT_ATOMS: atom_id res chain seq x y z
N MET A 1 11.62 -15.91 -7.97
CA MET A 1 10.68 -14.98 -7.31
C MET A 1 10.03 -15.71 -6.14
N PRO A 2 10.15 -15.20 -4.90
CA PRO A 2 9.55 -15.83 -3.72
C PRO A 2 8.02 -15.81 -3.77
N THR A 3 7.39 -16.66 -2.97
CA THR A 3 5.94 -16.72 -2.80
C THR A 3 5.48 -16.29 -1.40
N ILE A 4 4.31 -15.67 -1.33
CA ILE A 4 3.52 -15.45 -0.12
C ILE A 4 2.25 -16.29 -0.23
N VAL A 5 1.92 -17.06 0.81
CA VAL A 5 0.63 -17.75 0.87
C VAL A 5 -0.42 -16.81 1.46
N ALA A 6 -1.44 -16.51 0.66
CA ALA A 6 -2.61 -15.73 1.05
C ALA A 6 -3.80 -16.66 1.34
N LYS A 7 -4.41 -16.54 2.51
CA LYS A 7 -5.69 -17.20 2.84
C LYS A 7 -6.81 -16.19 2.75
N ILE A 8 -7.74 -16.39 1.82
CA ILE A 8 -8.89 -15.52 1.59
C ILE A 8 -10.14 -16.23 2.10
N SER A 9 -10.97 -15.54 2.87
CA SER A 9 -12.10 -16.17 3.54
C SER A 9 -13.30 -15.23 3.72
N ASN A 10 -14.49 -15.83 3.65
CA ASN A 10 -15.78 -15.20 3.89
C ASN A 10 -16.19 -14.10 2.90
N PHE A 11 -15.51 -14.00 1.75
CA PHE A 11 -15.97 -13.16 0.65
C PHE A 11 -17.25 -13.73 0.04
N SER A 12 -18.21 -12.87 -0.30
CA SER A 12 -19.53 -13.26 -0.81
C SER A 12 -19.81 -12.66 -2.19
N ASN A 13 -20.97 -12.98 -2.77
CA ASN A 13 -21.44 -12.43 -4.06
C ASN A 13 -20.39 -12.57 -5.18
N SER A 14 -20.10 -11.47 -5.90
CA SER A 14 -19.10 -11.41 -6.97
C SER A 14 -17.68 -11.76 -6.54
N PHE A 15 -17.40 -11.81 -5.23
CA PHE A 15 -16.09 -12.11 -4.68
C PHE A 15 -15.98 -13.53 -4.08
N SER A 16 -17.06 -14.32 -4.12
CA SER A 16 -17.07 -15.68 -3.55
C SER A 16 -16.01 -16.62 -4.14
N GLY A 17 -15.68 -16.46 -5.42
CA GLY A 17 -14.62 -17.21 -6.11
C GLY A 17 -13.19 -16.87 -5.66
N LEU A 18 -13.02 -15.82 -4.85
CA LEU A 18 -11.72 -15.46 -4.28
C LEU A 18 -11.33 -16.32 -3.07
N ASN A 19 -12.31 -16.93 -2.39
CA ASN A 19 -12.06 -17.72 -1.19
C ASN A 19 -11.11 -18.90 -1.45
N GLY A 20 -10.29 -19.23 -0.45
CA GLY A 20 -9.31 -20.31 -0.50
C GLY A 20 -7.89 -19.84 -0.22
N GLU A 21 -6.93 -20.75 -0.36
CA GLU A 21 -5.51 -20.43 -0.26
C GLU A 21 -4.93 -20.19 -1.64
N LYS A 22 -4.17 -19.10 -1.80
CA LYS A 22 -3.54 -18.71 -3.06
C LYS A 22 -2.04 -18.44 -2.83
N PRO A 23 -1.14 -19.15 -3.53
CA PRO A 23 0.26 -18.77 -3.58
C PRO A 23 0.43 -17.56 -4.51
N LEU A 24 0.88 -16.44 -3.98
CA LEU A 24 1.14 -15.22 -4.73
C LEU A 24 2.64 -15.02 -4.88
N ARG A 25 3.11 -14.87 -6.11
CA ARG A 25 4.51 -14.53 -6.36
C ARG A 25 4.73 -13.04 -6.11
N VAL A 26 5.89 -12.69 -5.59
CA VAL A 26 6.21 -11.30 -5.24
C VAL A 26 7.71 -11.04 -5.34
N THR A 27 8.12 -9.86 -5.75
CA THR A 27 9.52 -9.40 -5.62
C THR A 27 9.69 -8.41 -4.48
N ARG A 28 10.96 -8.17 -4.10
CA ARG A 28 11.30 -7.12 -3.14
C ARG A 28 10.79 -5.76 -3.64
N SER A 29 11.11 -5.36 -4.87
CA SER A 29 10.70 -4.07 -5.45
C SER A 29 9.17 -3.90 -5.45
N GLN A 30 8.43 -4.94 -5.80
CA GLN A 30 6.97 -4.94 -5.73
C GLN A 30 6.46 -4.68 -4.31
N PHE A 31 6.99 -5.37 -3.30
CA PHE A 31 6.52 -5.19 -1.93
C PHE A 31 6.95 -3.83 -1.34
N LEU A 32 8.13 -3.33 -1.70
CA LEU A 32 8.61 -1.99 -1.31
C LEU A 32 7.70 -0.88 -1.86
N LYS A 33 7.18 -1.01 -3.09
CA LYS A 33 6.17 -0.09 -3.64
C LYS A 33 4.98 0.06 -2.69
N TYR A 34 4.39 -1.05 -2.25
CA TYR A 34 3.22 -1.00 -1.37
C TYR A 34 3.58 -0.46 0.01
N ALA A 35 4.78 -0.73 0.51
CA ALA A 35 5.25 -0.16 1.77
C ALA A 35 5.38 1.38 1.70
N MET A 36 5.85 1.90 0.57
CA MET A 36 5.98 3.33 0.31
C MET A 36 4.67 4.07 0.08
N THR A 37 3.68 3.44 -0.55
CA THR A 37 2.46 4.16 -0.94
C THR A 37 1.31 3.96 0.03
N SER A 38 1.29 2.84 0.76
CA SER A 38 0.18 2.53 1.68
C SER A 38 0.41 3.11 3.07
N GLY A 39 -0.65 3.60 3.71
CA GLY A 39 -0.64 3.83 5.15
C GLY A 39 0.32 4.91 5.65
N ILE A 40 0.73 5.86 4.80
CA ILE A 40 1.56 6.99 5.21
C ILE A 40 0.67 8.18 5.53
N GLN A 41 0.54 8.51 6.82
CA GLN A 41 -0.34 9.60 7.24
C GLN A 41 0.06 10.96 6.67
N LEU A 42 1.35 11.16 6.39
CA LEU A 42 1.85 12.42 5.84
C LEU A 42 1.41 12.65 4.40
N PHE A 43 1.12 11.61 3.61
CA PHE A 43 0.65 11.76 2.23
C PHE A 43 -0.72 12.46 2.20
N GLY A 44 -1.58 12.06 3.14
CA GLY A 44 -2.89 12.67 3.33
C GLY A 44 -2.86 14.09 3.92
N ASN A 45 -1.75 14.55 4.50
CA ASN A 45 -1.68 15.83 5.20
C ASN A 45 -1.16 16.93 4.29
N SER A 46 -2.06 17.81 3.84
CA SER A 46 -1.74 18.91 2.93
C SER A 46 -0.66 19.88 3.46
N LYS A 47 -0.53 20.00 4.79
CA LYS A 47 0.36 20.96 5.45
C LYS A 47 1.79 20.47 5.66
N VAL A 48 2.07 19.19 5.38
CA VAL A 48 3.40 18.62 5.59
C VAL A 48 4.27 18.85 4.37
N ARG A 49 5.53 19.21 4.64
CA ARG A 49 6.58 19.31 3.64
C ARG A 49 6.79 17.97 2.92
N PRO A 50 6.71 17.92 1.59
CA PRO A 50 6.77 16.68 0.79
C PRO A 50 8.02 15.85 1.06
N GLU A 51 9.17 16.50 1.23
CA GLU A 51 10.47 15.91 1.56
C GLU A 51 10.38 15.01 2.79
N ARG A 52 9.63 15.45 3.82
CA ARG A 52 9.45 14.67 5.06
C ARG A 52 8.55 13.47 4.83
N ALA A 53 7.52 13.64 4.01
CA ALA A 53 6.59 12.56 3.68
C ALA A 53 7.29 11.46 2.87
N ILE A 54 8.08 11.83 1.86
CA ILE A 54 8.83 10.87 1.04
C ILE A 54 9.97 10.22 1.82
N THR A 55 10.70 10.98 2.66
CA THR A 55 11.74 10.40 3.52
C THR A 55 11.16 9.33 4.44
N LEU A 56 10.00 9.60 5.07
CA LEU A 56 9.31 8.59 5.87
C LEU A 56 8.84 7.39 5.03
N ALA A 57 8.39 7.63 3.80
CA ALA A 57 7.97 6.56 2.89
C ALA A 57 9.12 5.62 2.53
N LEU A 58 10.26 6.20 2.15
CA LEU A 58 11.49 5.47 1.85
C LEU A 58 11.97 4.71 3.09
N TYR A 59 12.03 5.37 4.25
CA TYR A 59 12.39 4.74 5.53
C TYR A 59 11.46 3.57 5.87
N LYS A 60 10.16 3.73 5.66
CA LYS A 60 9.17 2.67 5.86
C LYS A 60 9.43 1.49 4.92
N ALA A 61 9.71 1.74 3.64
CA ALA A 61 10.03 0.69 2.67
C ALA A 61 11.25 -0.12 3.14
N LEU A 62 12.31 0.56 3.54
CA LEU A 62 13.55 -0.06 4.02
C LEU A 62 13.33 -0.82 5.33
N GLY A 63 12.50 -0.29 6.23
CA GLY A 63 12.12 -1.01 7.45
C GLY A 63 11.48 -2.38 7.17
N ILE A 64 10.81 -2.55 6.02
CA ILE A 64 10.32 -3.87 5.61
C ILE A 64 11.46 -4.84 5.34
N THR A 65 12.60 -4.40 4.81
CA THR A 65 13.76 -5.27 4.54
C THR A 65 14.47 -5.69 5.82
N CYS A 66 14.27 -4.95 6.92
CA CYS A 66 14.64 -5.40 8.26
C CYS A 66 13.67 -6.46 8.83
N SER A 67 12.47 -6.58 8.25
CA SER A 67 11.40 -7.45 8.74
C SER A 67 11.24 -8.75 7.94
N LEU A 68 11.40 -8.66 6.61
CA LEU A 68 11.10 -9.70 5.65
C LEU A 68 12.30 -9.97 4.72
N ASP A 69 12.53 -11.24 4.44
CA ASP A 69 13.56 -11.77 3.57
C ASP A 69 12.90 -12.30 2.29
N PHE A 70 13.36 -11.81 1.14
CA PHE A 70 12.85 -12.14 -0.19
C PHE A 70 13.83 -12.99 -1.02
N SER A 71 14.96 -13.42 -0.44
CA SER A 71 16.03 -14.14 -1.15
C SER A 71 15.69 -15.60 -1.46
N GLY A 72 14.77 -16.20 -0.68
CA GLY A 72 14.40 -17.60 -0.78
C GLY A 72 13.25 -17.90 -1.76
N PRO A 73 12.75 -19.15 -1.76
CA PRO A 73 11.56 -19.55 -2.54
C PRO A 73 10.25 -19.03 -1.92
N GLU A 74 10.26 -18.68 -0.65
CA GLU A 74 9.14 -18.07 0.08
C GLU A 74 9.64 -16.82 0.80
N VAL A 75 8.74 -15.86 1.03
CA VAL A 75 9.06 -14.72 1.88
C VAL A 75 9.14 -15.18 3.33
N ARG A 76 10.21 -14.81 4.03
CA ARG A 76 10.48 -15.26 5.41
C ARG A 76 10.66 -14.07 6.33
N ARG A 77 10.52 -14.29 7.64
CA ARG A 77 10.95 -13.29 8.64
C ARG A 77 12.48 -13.20 8.66
N GLN A 78 12.99 -11.97 8.60
CA GLN A 78 14.41 -11.67 8.74
C GLN A 78 14.96 -12.06 10.11
N SER A 79 16.25 -12.41 10.14
CA SER A 79 16.96 -12.67 11.39
C SER A 79 17.10 -11.40 12.23
N SER A 80 17.42 -10.27 11.61
CA SER A 80 17.54 -8.95 12.25
C SER A 80 16.25 -8.56 13.00
N PHE A 81 15.09 -8.78 12.39
CA PHE A 81 13.78 -8.54 13.03
C PHE A 81 13.62 -9.26 14.39
N LYS A 82 14.17 -10.47 14.54
CA LYS A 82 14.04 -11.25 15.78
C LYS A 82 14.82 -10.63 16.94
N ASN A 83 15.85 -9.85 16.62
CA ASN A 83 16.77 -9.26 17.59
C ASN A 83 16.35 -7.85 18.02
N LEU A 84 15.34 -7.27 17.37
CA LEU A 84 14.76 -5.98 17.73
C LEU A 84 13.95 -6.09 19.03
N ASP A 85 13.84 -4.98 19.77
CA ASP A 85 12.97 -4.93 20.93
C ASP A 85 11.48 -4.91 20.53
N GLN A 86 10.60 -5.16 21.51
CA GLN A 86 9.15 -5.29 21.24
C GLN A 86 8.53 -4.04 20.59
N THR A 87 9.03 -2.85 20.92
CA THR A 87 8.53 -1.56 20.40
C THR A 87 8.93 -1.38 18.93
N GLU A 88 10.20 -1.64 18.61
CA GLU A 88 10.70 -1.65 17.24
C GLU A 88 9.95 -2.66 16.37
N GLN A 89 9.79 -3.90 16.88
CA GLN A 89 9.02 -4.93 16.20
C GLN A 89 7.56 -4.50 15.96
N ALA A 90 6.93 -3.81 16.91
CA ALA A 90 5.56 -3.33 16.78
C ALA A 90 5.42 -2.25 15.69
N ASN A 91 6.38 -1.32 15.62
CA ASN A 91 6.41 -0.28 14.59
C ASN A 91 6.55 -0.88 13.20
N LEU A 92 7.56 -1.75 13.00
CA LEU A 92 7.78 -2.43 11.73
C LEU A 92 6.62 -3.36 11.34
N SER A 93 6.01 -4.05 12.31
CA SER A 93 4.82 -4.87 12.06
C SER A 93 3.65 -4.05 11.54
N THR A 94 3.48 -2.82 12.01
CA THR A 94 2.43 -1.92 11.49
C THR A 94 2.65 -1.64 10.00
N TRP A 95 3.89 -1.41 9.60
CA TRP A 95 4.25 -1.18 8.20
C TRP A 95 4.09 -2.42 7.33
N VAL A 96 4.54 -3.58 7.81
CA VAL A 96 4.35 -4.87 7.14
C VAL A 96 2.85 -5.17 6.96
N GLY A 97 2.03 -4.89 7.97
CA GLY A 97 0.58 -5.08 7.90
C GLY A 97 -0.07 -4.25 6.81
N MET A 98 0.25 -2.95 6.75
CA MET A 98 -0.26 -2.04 5.72
C MET A 98 0.22 -2.43 4.32
N ALA A 99 1.51 -2.76 4.16
CA ALA A 99 2.07 -3.20 2.89
C ALA A 99 1.43 -4.50 2.40
N GLY A 100 1.23 -5.47 3.31
CA GLY A 100 0.55 -6.74 3.00
C GLY A 100 -0.92 -6.55 2.61
N ALA A 101 -1.63 -5.64 3.28
CA ALA A 101 -3.00 -5.27 2.90
C ALA A 101 -3.05 -4.64 1.51
N ALA A 102 -2.16 -3.69 1.20
CA ALA A 102 -2.09 -3.07 -0.11
C ALA A 102 -1.68 -4.05 -1.23
N PHE A 103 -0.74 -4.96 -0.94
CA PHE A 103 -0.38 -6.05 -1.85
C PHE A 103 -1.59 -6.92 -2.19
N LEU A 104 -2.34 -7.40 -1.19
CA LEU A 104 -3.54 -8.21 -1.47
C LEU A 104 -4.65 -7.41 -2.14
N ALA A 105 -4.84 -6.14 -1.76
CA ALA A 105 -5.85 -5.29 -2.39
C ALA A 105 -5.62 -5.16 -3.90
N ASP A 106 -4.38 -4.93 -4.33
CA ASP A 106 -4.04 -4.86 -5.76
C ASP A 106 -4.11 -6.24 -6.43
N GLN A 107 -3.53 -7.28 -5.82
CA GLN A 107 -3.42 -8.61 -6.44
C GLN A 107 -4.73 -9.40 -6.48
N ILE A 108 -5.65 -9.17 -5.53
CA ILE A 108 -6.85 -10.00 -5.34
C ILE A 108 -8.14 -9.22 -5.57
N LEU A 109 -8.19 -7.96 -5.13
CA LEU A 109 -9.39 -7.13 -5.20
C LEU A 109 -9.34 -6.10 -6.34
N ASP A 110 -8.22 -6.04 -7.06
CA ASP A 110 -8.00 -5.11 -8.16
C ASP A 110 -8.09 -3.63 -7.75
N ILE A 111 -7.59 -3.34 -6.54
CA ILE A 111 -7.53 -2.02 -5.92
C ILE A 111 -6.08 -1.51 -6.00
N PRO A 112 -5.73 -0.67 -6.97
CA PRO A 112 -4.34 -0.26 -7.21
C PRO A 112 -3.82 0.75 -6.17
N GLN A 113 -4.72 1.49 -5.53
CA GLN A 113 -4.42 2.61 -4.64
C GLN A 113 -5.24 2.47 -3.35
N LEU A 114 -4.55 2.55 -2.22
CA LEU A 114 -5.16 2.62 -0.91
C LEU A 114 -4.76 3.91 -0.21
N PHE A 115 -5.73 4.55 0.42
CA PHE A 115 -5.58 5.76 1.18
C PHE A 115 -5.67 5.47 2.68
N HIS A 116 -4.83 6.12 3.48
CA HIS A 116 -4.95 6.03 4.92
C HIS A 116 -6.18 6.82 5.38
N ALA A 117 -7.24 6.14 5.82
CA ALA A 117 -8.52 6.79 6.13
C ALA A 117 -8.36 7.85 7.23
N GLY A 118 -7.61 7.54 8.29
CA GLY A 118 -7.31 8.52 9.34
C GLY A 118 -6.47 9.72 8.94
N ALA A 119 -5.68 9.62 7.87
CA ALA A 119 -4.98 10.76 7.32
C ALA A 119 -5.95 11.70 6.60
N LEU A 120 -6.82 11.14 5.75
CA LEU A 120 -7.85 11.89 5.04
C LEU A 120 -8.83 12.56 6.02
N TYR A 121 -9.18 11.87 7.13
CA TYR A 121 -10.04 12.42 8.18
C TYR A 121 -9.40 13.63 8.85
N LYS A 122 -8.12 13.54 9.23
CA LYS A 122 -7.38 14.66 9.84
C LYS A 122 -7.23 15.86 8.90
N ASP A 123 -7.07 15.62 7.59
CA ASP A 123 -6.93 16.66 6.57
C ASP A 123 -8.29 17.20 6.08
N LYS A 124 -9.42 16.77 6.69
CA LYS A 124 -10.79 17.15 6.30
C LYS A 124 -11.16 16.78 4.85
N LYS A 125 -10.41 15.87 4.24
CA LYS A 125 -10.72 15.23 2.95
C LYS A 125 -11.73 14.10 3.10
N LEU A 126 -11.96 13.70 4.34
CA LEU A 126 -12.89 12.69 4.75
C LEU A 126 -13.69 13.23 5.94
N GLN A 127 -15.00 13.36 5.78
CA GLN A 127 -15.89 13.84 6.84
C GLN A 127 -16.79 12.72 7.32
N MET A 128 -16.94 12.61 8.64
CA MET A 128 -17.79 11.62 9.28
C MET A 128 -19.07 12.32 9.75
N LEU A 129 -20.23 11.97 9.18
CA LEU A 129 -21.47 12.71 9.44
C LEU A 129 -22.16 12.26 10.74
N ASN A 130 -22.11 10.97 11.06
CA ASN A 130 -22.99 10.35 12.07
C ASN A 130 -22.23 9.65 13.21
N SER A 131 -20.97 10.02 13.46
CA SER A 131 -20.18 9.42 14.54
C SER A 131 -19.09 10.37 15.02
N GLN A 132 -18.72 10.22 16.30
CA GLN A 132 -17.54 10.87 16.90
C GLN A 132 -16.40 9.87 17.15
N SER A 133 -16.58 8.60 16.75
CA SER A 133 -15.57 7.55 16.94
C SER A 133 -14.32 7.87 16.15
N ARG A 134 -13.18 7.96 16.84
CA ARG A 134 -11.85 8.02 16.20
C ARG A 134 -11.33 6.65 15.76
N ARG A 135 -12.09 5.57 16.02
CA ARG A 135 -11.73 4.20 15.62
C ARG A 135 -12.32 3.92 14.24
N ILE A 136 -11.56 4.32 13.24
CA ILE A 136 -11.85 4.12 11.83
C ILE A 136 -10.93 3.03 11.27
N ALA A 137 -11.33 2.40 10.18
CA ALA A 137 -10.49 1.46 9.46
C ALA A 137 -9.16 2.10 9.02
N ASP A 138 -8.12 1.30 8.89
CA ASP A 138 -6.80 1.79 8.48
C ASP A 138 -6.81 2.37 7.05
N LEU A 139 -7.43 1.67 6.09
CA LEU A 139 -7.31 1.93 4.65
C LEU A 139 -8.67 1.92 3.92
N ILE A 140 -8.79 2.76 2.90
CA ILE A 140 -9.90 2.77 1.93
C ILE A 140 -9.36 2.88 0.50
N GLY A 141 -10.11 2.38 -0.50
CA GLY A 141 -9.77 2.55 -1.91
C GLY A 141 -10.89 2.07 -2.83
N THR A 142 -10.73 2.29 -4.13
CA THR A 142 -11.66 1.85 -5.16
C THR A 142 -11.03 0.78 -6.05
N ASP A 143 -11.81 -0.22 -6.43
CA ASP A 143 -11.42 -1.15 -7.49
C ASP A 143 -11.53 -0.48 -8.88
N ARG A 144 -11.16 -1.20 -9.94
CA ARG A 144 -11.26 -0.69 -11.33
C ARG A 144 -12.68 -0.37 -11.79
N SER A 145 -13.69 -0.88 -11.09
CA SER A 145 -15.10 -0.57 -11.38
C SER A 145 -15.60 0.63 -10.56
N GLY A 146 -14.72 1.30 -9.81
CA GLY A 146 -15.06 2.43 -8.95
C GLY A 146 -15.79 2.02 -7.66
N ARG A 147 -15.81 0.72 -7.32
CA ARG A 147 -16.51 0.23 -6.12
C ARG A 147 -15.61 0.42 -4.91
N TRP A 148 -16.18 0.91 -3.81
CA TRP A 148 -15.43 1.19 -2.59
C TRP A 148 -15.12 -0.08 -1.79
N HIS A 149 -13.93 -0.11 -1.23
CA HIS A 149 -13.44 -1.16 -0.33
C HIS A 149 -12.82 -0.54 0.91
N VAL A 150 -13.00 -1.21 2.05
CA VAL A 150 -12.43 -0.82 3.34
C VAL A 150 -11.55 -1.96 3.86
N LEU A 151 -10.35 -1.62 4.36
CA LEU A 151 -9.40 -2.60 4.86
C LEU A 151 -8.81 -2.16 6.22
N GLU A 152 -8.91 -3.04 7.21
CA GLU A 152 -8.14 -2.93 8.47
C GLU A 152 -6.86 -3.76 8.34
N ALA A 153 -5.69 -3.19 8.67
CA ALA A 153 -4.39 -3.83 8.45
C ALA A 153 -3.69 -4.16 9.76
N LYS A 154 -3.24 -5.42 9.92
CA LYS A 154 -2.58 -5.89 11.14
C LYS A 154 -1.43 -6.82 10.79
N ALA A 155 -0.34 -6.76 11.54
CA ALA A 155 0.68 -7.80 11.50
C ALA A 155 1.15 -8.18 12.89
N ARG A 156 1.40 -9.48 13.10
CA ARG A 156 1.94 -10.03 14.34
C ARG A 156 2.78 -11.27 14.05
N GLN A 157 3.64 -11.61 15.00
CA GLN A 157 4.45 -12.82 15.02
C GLN A 157 3.64 -14.02 15.52
N SER A 158 2.66 -13.78 16.39
CA SER A 158 1.75 -14.78 16.98
C SER A 158 0.39 -14.79 16.27
N LYS A 159 -0.37 -15.87 16.47
CA LYS A 159 -1.76 -15.93 16.01
C LYS A 159 -2.62 -14.97 16.85
N PRO A 160 -3.55 -14.22 16.25
CA PRO A 160 -4.48 -13.39 17.00
C PRO A 160 -5.49 -14.23 17.77
N SER A 161 -5.94 -13.72 18.91
CA SER A 161 -7.07 -14.29 19.65
C SER A 161 -8.39 -14.05 18.90
N ASN A 162 -9.47 -14.73 19.31
CA ASN A 162 -10.81 -14.46 18.77
C ASN A 162 -11.24 -13.01 19.04
N LYS A 163 -10.91 -12.49 20.22
CA LYS A 163 -11.19 -11.10 20.61
C LYS A 163 -10.45 -10.09 19.72
N ASP A 164 -9.20 -10.38 19.34
CA ASP A 164 -8.47 -9.53 18.40
C ASP A 164 -9.17 -9.52 17.03
N ARG A 165 -9.59 -10.69 16.54
CA ARG A 165 -10.29 -10.81 15.26
C ARG A 165 -11.62 -10.08 15.27
N GLU A 166 -12.41 -10.21 16.33
CA GLU A 166 -13.67 -9.47 16.51
C GLU A 166 -13.44 -7.96 16.46
N LYS A 167 -12.44 -7.47 17.20
CA LYS A 167 -12.07 -6.05 17.16
C LYS A 167 -11.68 -5.59 15.76
N TRP A 168 -10.92 -6.37 15.01
CA TRP A 168 -10.51 -5.99 13.66
C TRP A 168 -11.68 -5.99 12.67
N LYS A 169 -12.64 -6.90 12.83
CA LYS A 169 -13.90 -6.87 12.06
C LYS A 169 -14.67 -5.59 12.35
N GLU A 170 -14.83 -5.23 13.63
CA GLU A 170 -15.50 -3.98 14.02
C GLU A 170 -14.79 -2.74 13.45
N GLN A 171 -13.45 -2.73 13.45
CA GLN A 171 -12.68 -1.63 12.85
C GLN A 171 -12.85 -1.57 11.33
N ALA A 172 -12.81 -2.70 10.62
CA ALA A 172 -13.06 -2.74 9.18
C ALA A 172 -14.49 -2.28 8.82
N GLN A 173 -15.47 -2.56 9.69
CA GLN A 173 -16.88 -2.18 9.52
C GLN A 173 -17.23 -0.81 10.10
N SER A 174 -16.24 -0.05 10.56
CA SER A 174 -16.46 1.30 11.10
C SER A 174 -16.92 2.32 10.05
N ILE A 175 -16.73 2.01 8.76
CA ILE A 175 -17.15 2.82 7.62
C ILE A 175 -18.28 2.07 6.90
N SER A 176 -19.51 2.57 6.98
CA SER A 176 -20.69 1.91 6.40
C SER A 176 -21.06 2.45 5.02
N ARG A 177 -20.76 3.73 4.75
CA ARG A 177 -21.01 4.38 3.47
C ARG A 177 -19.87 5.32 3.12
N ILE A 178 -19.53 5.40 1.84
CA ILE A 178 -18.60 6.36 1.28
C ILE A 178 -19.29 7.04 0.10
N ASN A 179 -19.48 8.37 0.17
CA ASN A 179 -20.17 9.16 -0.85
C ASN A 179 -21.51 8.54 -1.28
N GLY A 180 -22.36 8.19 -0.30
CA GLY A 180 -23.65 7.57 -0.58
C GLY A 180 -23.61 6.09 -0.94
N SER A 181 -22.45 5.48 -1.13
CA SER A 181 -22.30 4.08 -1.57
C SER A 181 -21.86 3.17 -0.43
N VAL A 182 -22.44 1.98 -0.32
CA VAL A 182 -21.99 0.96 0.63
C VAL A 182 -20.71 0.30 0.07
N PRO A 183 -19.62 0.22 0.85
CA PRO A 183 -18.43 -0.54 0.43
C PRO A 183 -18.79 -1.98 0.10
N VAL A 184 -18.27 -2.49 -1.02
CA VAL A 184 -18.59 -3.86 -1.47
C VAL A 184 -17.85 -4.92 -0.65
N THR A 185 -16.77 -4.53 0.05
CA THR A 185 -16.10 -5.35 1.06
C THR A 185 -15.59 -4.46 2.20
N SER A 186 -15.64 -4.98 3.42
CA SER A 186 -15.12 -4.30 4.63
C SER A 186 -14.28 -5.28 5.43
N SER A 187 -13.07 -5.54 4.93
CA SER A 187 -12.25 -6.68 5.32
C SER A 187 -11.16 -6.32 6.33
N TYR A 188 -10.69 -7.29 7.10
CA TYR A 188 -9.39 -7.15 7.77
C TYR A 188 -8.33 -8.02 7.06
N CYS A 189 -7.11 -7.50 7.06
CA CYS A 189 -5.91 -8.16 6.58
C CYS A 189 -4.98 -8.43 7.77
N PHE A 190 -4.57 -9.68 7.95
CA PHE A 190 -3.64 -10.10 8.97
C PHE A 190 -2.38 -10.74 8.37
N SER A 191 -1.26 -10.05 8.55
CA SER A 191 0.09 -10.46 8.16
C SER A 191 0.78 -11.21 9.31
N LYS A 192 1.14 -12.47 9.07
CA LYS A 192 1.82 -13.32 10.05
C LYS A 192 3.32 -13.34 9.78
N ILE A 193 4.10 -12.65 10.62
CA ILE A 193 5.56 -12.50 10.48
C ILE A 193 6.26 -13.66 11.20
N GLN A 194 6.42 -14.78 10.52
CA GLN A 194 7.05 -16.00 11.04
C GLN A 194 8.12 -16.54 10.09
N ASN A 195 8.65 -17.74 10.34
CA ASN A 195 9.63 -18.37 9.45
C ASN A 195 9.16 -18.40 7.99
N SER A 196 7.86 -18.56 7.76
CA SER A 196 7.20 -18.30 6.47
C SER A 196 6.20 -17.16 6.68
N TYR A 197 6.31 -16.11 5.88
CA TYR A 197 5.39 -14.98 5.89
C TYR A 197 4.10 -15.35 5.17
N LYS A 198 2.97 -15.13 5.85
CA LYS A 198 1.64 -15.46 5.33
C LYS A 198 0.68 -14.31 5.57
N ILE A 199 -0.32 -14.17 4.72
CA ILE A 199 -1.33 -13.14 4.86
C ILE A 199 -2.72 -13.80 4.89
N GLU A 200 -3.59 -13.32 5.76
CA GLU A 200 -5.01 -13.67 5.80
C GLU A 200 -5.81 -12.44 5.41
N LEU A 201 -6.75 -12.59 4.49
CA LEU A 201 -7.74 -11.56 4.12
C LEU A 201 -9.12 -12.13 4.41
N TYR A 202 -9.87 -11.46 5.29
CA TYR A 202 -11.16 -11.92 5.75
C TYR A 202 -12.20 -10.81 5.63
N ASP A 203 -13.28 -11.08 4.90
CA ASP A 203 -14.40 -10.16 4.75
C ASP A 203 -15.55 -10.58 5.68
N PRO A 204 -15.75 -9.97 6.85
CA PRO A 204 -16.84 -10.31 7.76
C PRO A 204 -18.22 -10.06 7.13
N PRO A 205 -19.26 -10.81 7.57
CA PRO A 205 -20.63 -10.49 7.18
C PRO A 205 -20.97 -9.06 7.57
N ALA A 206 -21.63 -8.32 6.68
CA ALA A 206 -22.00 -6.93 6.92
C ALA A 206 -22.75 -6.77 8.25
N LYS A 207 -22.43 -5.70 8.97
CA LYS A 207 -23.10 -5.31 10.21
C LYS A 207 -23.85 -4.01 9.97
N GLU A 208 -25.06 -3.89 10.51
CA GLU A 208 -25.78 -2.63 10.50
C GLU A 208 -24.97 -1.57 11.26
N ASN A 209 -24.63 -0.51 10.54
CA ASN A 209 -23.93 0.65 11.05
C ASN A 209 -24.29 1.84 10.15
N GLU A 210 -24.36 3.05 10.71
CA GLU A 210 -24.85 4.25 10.01
C GLU A 210 -23.75 5.30 9.77
N VAL A 211 -22.48 4.93 10.00
CA VAL A 211 -21.38 5.87 9.82
C VAL A 211 -21.12 6.14 8.34
N GLU A 212 -21.52 7.31 7.89
CA GLU A 212 -21.27 7.82 6.54
C GLU A 212 -20.01 8.68 6.49
N PHE A 213 -19.20 8.40 5.49
CA PHE A 213 -17.99 9.08 5.14
C PHE A 213 -18.18 9.83 3.82
N ILE A 214 -17.93 11.13 3.83
CA ILE A 214 -17.90 11.96 2.62
C ILE A 214 -16.44 12.20 2.25
N VAL A 215 -16.03 11.63 1.13
CA VAL A 215 -14.72 11.87 0.53
C VAL A 215 -14.87 13.02 -0.47
N GLN A 216 -13.90 13.93 -0.48
CA GLN A 216 -13.81 14.97 -1.52
C GLN A 216 -13.75 14.35 -2.93
N ASP A 217 -13.87 15.19 -3.96
CA ASP A 217 -13.88 14.74 -5.36
C ASP A 217 -12.66 13.88 -5.72
N GLU A 218 -12.83 13.03 -6.73
CA GLU A 218 -11.85 12.02 -7.14
C GLU A 218 -10.48 12.63 -7.51
N ILE A 219 -10.48 13.82 -8.12
CA ILE A 219 -9.26 14.53 -8.49
C ILE A 219 -8.48 14.94 -7.24
N SER A 220 -9.15 15.43 -6.20
CA SER A 220 -8.54 15.75 -4.91
C SER A 220 -7.87 14.52 -4.25
N LEU A 221 -8.50 13.35 -4.33
CA LEU A 221 -7.91 12.10 -3.85
C LEU A 221 -6.67 11.69 -4.64
N ILE A 222 -6.76 11.68 -5.96
CA ILE A 222 -5.64 11.33 -6.84
C ILE A 222 -4.46 12.27 -6.60
N ASN A 223 -4.73 13.56 -6.52
CA ASN A 223 -3.71 14.56 -6.19
C ASN A 223 -3.10 14.26 -4.81
N THR A 224 -3.91 13.89 -3.82
CA THR A 224 -3.39 13.49 -2.50
C THR A 224 -2.47 12.28 -2.57
N TYR A 225 -2.78 11.29 -3.41
CA TYR A 225 -1.95 10.09 -3.59
C TYR A 225 -0.60 10.41 -4.23
N TYR A 226 -0.61 11.14 -5.35
CA TYR A 226 0.58 11.36 -6.17
C TYR A 226 1.41 12.58 -5.78
N ARG A 227 0.85 13.54 -5.05
CA ARG A 227 1.52 14.82 -4.73
C ARG A 227 2.94 14.61 -4.20
N VAL A 228 3.09 13.77 -3.17
CA VAL A 228 4.41 13.52 -2.54
C VAL A 228 5.42 12.91 -3.52
N LEU A 229 4.94 12.05 -4.43
CA LEU A 229 5.80 11.46 -5.46
C LEU A 229 6.19 12.48 -6.53
N LEU A 230 5.26 13.32 -6.96
CA LEU A 230 5.52 14.38 -7.94
C LEU A 230 6.52 15.40 -7.40
N GLU A 231 6.32 15.87 -6.17
CA GLU A 231 7.23 16.81 -5.52
C GLU A 231 8.62 16.20 -5.33
N PHE A 232 8.72 14.93 -4.90
CA PHE A 232 9.99 14.22 -4.83
C PHE A 232 10.71 14.16 -6.20
N ILE A 233 9.96 13.84 -7.27
CA ILE A 233 10.49 13.81 -8.63
C ILE A 233 11.04 15.19 -9.05
N TYR A 234 10.37 16.28 -8.66
CA TYR A 234 10.81 17.64 -8.98
C TYR A 234 12.01 18.09 -8.14
N GLU A 235 12.00 17.84 -6.84
CA GLU A 235 13.02 18.29 -5.89
C GLU A 235 14.35 17.57 -6.05
N PHE A 236 14.32 16.26 -6.35
CA PHE A 236 15.51 15.41 -6.48
C PHE A 236 15.94 15.21 -7.93
N GLU A 237 15.61 16.18 -8.81
CA GLU A 237 16.01 16.23 -10.22
C GLU A 237 15.86 14.90 -10.94
N ALA A 238 14.65 14.33 -10.89
CA ALA A 238 14.39 13.01 -11.46
C ALA A 238 14.82 12.92 -12.93
N ARG A 239 15.58 11.88 -13.20
CA ARG A 239 16.08 11.57 -14.54
C ARG A 239 15.06 10.74 -15.30
N THR A 240 15.14 10.80 -16.63
CA THR A 240 14.32 9.97 -17.50
C THR A 240 15.05 8.68 -17.79
N PHE A 241 14.37 7.55 -17.64
CA PHE A 241 14.90 6.24 -17.98
C PHE A 241 14.02 5.56 -19.01
N SER A 242 14.62 4.67 -19.79
CA SER A 242 13.85 3.77 -20.63
C SER A 242 14.31 2.33 -20.47
N VAL A 243 13.34 1.44 -20.25
CA VAL A 243 13.55 -0.01 -20.22
C VAL A 243 12.47 -0.63 -21.10
N ALA A 244 12.87 -1.51 -22.02
CA ALA A 244 12.00 -2.12 -23.02
C ALA A 244 11.06 -1.13 -23.75
N GLY A 245 11.57 0.07 -24.07
CA GLY A 245 10.81 1.12 -24.77
C GLY A 245 9.75 1.83 -23.91
N ILE A 246 9.67 1.53 -22.61
CA ILE A 246 8.81 2.24 -21.66
C ILE A 246 9.64 3.32 -20.99
N SER A 247 9.11 4.53 -20.89
CA SER A 247 9.78 5.67 -20.27
C SER A 247 9.32 5.90 -18.83
N PHE A 248 10.25 6.25 -17.94
CA PHE A 248 10.02 6.50 -16.52
C PHE A 248 10.69 7.80 -16.08
N LYS A 249 10.13 8.45 -15.07
CA LYS A 249 10.79 9.51 -14.29
C LYS A 249 11.13 8.93 -12.93
N LEU A 250 12.43 8.82 -12.60
CA LEU A 250 12.89 8.26 -11.34
C LEU A 250 13.85 9.22 -10.63
N ALA A 251 13.70 9.35 -9.32
CA ALA A 251 14.65 10.00 -8.43
C ALA A 251 15.20 8.96 -7.45
N GLY A 252 16.51 9.03 -7.18
CA GLY A 252 17.21 8.08 -6.31
C GLY A 252 17.33 8.59 -4.89
N PHE A 253 17.27 7.67 -3.93
CA PHE A 253 17.61 7.91 -2.54
C PHE A 253 18.72 6.95 -2.12
N ASP A 254 19.88 7.50 -1.71
CA ASP A 254 21.04 6.76 -1.23
C ASP A 254 21.08 6.76 0.31
N LEU A 255 21.50 5.64 0.89
CA LEU A 255 21.48 5.41 2.32
C LEU A 255 22.86 5.04 2.86
N GLU A 256 23.56 4.16 2.15
CA GLU A 256 24.90 3.67 2.47
C GLU A 256 25.36 2.74 1.33
N ASN A 257 26.62 2.84 0.90
CA ASN A 257 27.29 1.85 0.05
C ASN A 257 26.63 1.52 -1.32
N ASN A 258 25.98 2.49 -1.98
CA ASN A 258 25.31 2.33 -3.29
C ASN A 258 24.06 1.43 -3.31
N GLU A 259 23.38 1.23 -2.18
CA GLU A 259 22.03 0.65 -2.19
C GLU A 259 20.99 1.75 -2.39
N PHE A 260 20.75 2.12 -3.65
CA PHE A 260 19.75 3.10 -3.99
C PHE A 260 18.34 2.49 -3.99
N VAL A 261 17.37 3.25 -3.47
CA VAL A 261 15.97 3.06 -3.82
C VAL A 261 15.58 4.18 -4.78
N TYR A 262 15.35 3.83 -6.03
CA TYR A 262 14.79 4.75 -7.02
C TYR A 262 13.29 4.67 -7.00
N VAL A 263 12.66 5.84 -7.02
CA VAL A 263 11.21 5.97 -6.97
C VAL A 263 10.76 6.97 -8.01
N GLY A 264 9.66 6.65 -8.66
CA GLY A 264 8.94 7.68 -9.40
C GLY A 264 7.78 7.11 -10.18
N LEU A 265 7.63 7.56 -11.41
CA LEU A 265 6.40 7.37 -12.17
C LEU A 265 6.67 6.92 -13.60
N HIS A 266 5.82 6.03 -14.10
CA HIS A 266 5.68 5.75 -15.52
C HIS A 266 5.39 7.05 -16.29
N GLY A 267 6.06 7.28 -17.41
CA GLY A 267 6.04 8.54 -18.16
C GLY A 267 4.64 9.00 -18.59
N ARG A 268 3.75 8.08 -18.97
CA ARG A 268 2.32 8.39 -19.22
C ARG A 268 1.57 8.89 -17.98
N VAL A 269 1.81 8.30 -16.81
CA VAL A 269 1.18 8.71 -15.55
C VAL A 269 1.74 10.05 -15.12
N PHE A 270 3.06 10.23 -15.17
CA PHE A 270 3.69 11.53 -14.95
C PHE A 270 3.10 12.62 -15.87
N LYS A 271 3.02 12.35 -17.19
CA LYS A 271 2.42 13.29 -18.15
C LYS A 271 0.95 13.60 -17.88
N ALA A 272 0.16 12.64 -17.42
CA ALA A 272 -1.24 12.90 -17.07
C ALA A 272 -1.34 13.84 -15.86
N LEU A 273 -0.55 13.56 -14.82
CA LEU A 273 -0.57 14.31 -13.57
C LEU A 273 -0.10 15.76 -13.74
N ILE A 274 0.97 16.02 -14.51
CA ILE A 274 1.43 17.40 -14.78
C ILE A 274 0.44 18.21 -15.63
N ASN A 275 -0.49 17.54 -16.32
CA ASN A 275 -1.56 18.16 -17.09
C ASN A 275 -2.89 18.15 -16.32
N GLU A 276 -2.86 17.89 -15.01
CA GLU A 276 -4.04 17.85 -14.12
C GLU A 276 -5.12 16.85 -14.59
N LYS A 277 -4.69 15.74 -15.21
CA LYS A 277 -5.58 14.66 -15.66
C LYS A 277 -5.47 13.46 -14.73
N ILE A 278 -6.61 12.78 -14.55
CA ILE A 278 -6.65 11.47 -13.91
C ILE A 278 -5.81 10.49 -14.75
N PRO A 279 -4.73 9.91 -14.18
CA PRO A 279 -3.90 8.97 -14.93
C PRO A 279 -4.67 7.69 -15.20
N SER A 280 -4.66 7.24 -16.45
CA SER A 280 -5.10 5.88 -16.77
C SER A 280 -4.15 4.88 -16.12
N GLN A 281 -4.72 3.79 -15.59
CA GLN A 281 -3.92 2.67 -15.12
C GLN A 281 -3.09 2.09 -16.26
N ILE A 282 -1.94 1.54 -15.89
CA ILE A 282 -1.05 0.87 -16.83
C ILE A 282 -1.04 -0.64 -16.54
N LYS A 283 -0.58 -1.42 -17.52
CA LYS A 283 -0.25 -2.82 -17.26
C LYS A 283 1.00 -2.84 -16.36
N PRO A 284 0.98 -3.57 -15.23
CA PRO A 284 2.17 -3.74 -14.41
C PRO A 284 3.32 -4.29 -15.26
N PHE A 285 4.52 -3.83 -14.95
CA PHE A 285 5.74 -4.17 -15.68
C PHE A 285 6.85 -4.48 -14.67
N GLU A 286 7.63 -5.51 -14.97
CA GLU A 286 8.77 -5.89 -14.17
C GLU A 286 9.88 -6.42 -15.08
N GLU A 287 11.04 -5.80 -15.01
CA GLU A 287 12.22 -6.20 -15.77
C GLU A 287 13.48 -5.84 -14.97
N GLY A 288 14.35 -6.83 -14.79
CA GLY A 288 15.51 -6.69 -13.91
C GLY A 288 15.08 -6.39 -12.48
N ASP A 289 15.52 -5.25 -11.94
CA ASP A 289 15.20 -4.77 -10.61
C ASP A 289 14.10 -3.67 -10.59
N ILE A 290 13.62 -3.25 -11.76
CA ILE A 290 12.55 -2.27 -11.89
C ILE A 290 11.20 -2.97 -11.82
N PHE A 291 10.36 -2.50 -10.91
CA PHE A 291 8.94 -2.83 -10.84
C PHE A 291 8.09 -1.59 -11.04
N VAL A 292 7.02 -1.72 -11.82
CA VAL A 292 6.04 -0.67 -12.07
C VAL A 292 4.65 -1.23 -11.83
N ALA A 293 3.94 -0.64 -10.87
CA ALA A 293 2.60 -1.08 -10.51
C ALA A 293 1.54 -0.55 -11.49
N SER A 294 0.30 -1.04 -11.33
CA SER A 294 -0.87 -0.67 -12.13
C SER A 294 -1.23 0.83 -12.03
N ASP A 295 -0.94 1.46 -10.90
CA ASP A 295 -1.04 2.92 -10.68
C ASP A 295 0.14 3.72 -11.29
N GLY A 296 1.08 3.04 -11.95
CA GLY A 296 2.25 3.66 -12.58
C GLY A 296 3.33 4.13 -11.62
N VAL A 297 3.25 3.82 -10.32
CA VAL A 297 4.39 4.01 -9.41
C VAL A 297 5.48 3.00 -9.76
N ALA A 298 6.69 3.51 -9.95
CA ALA A 298 7.87 2.74 -10.30
C ALA A 298 8.88 2.72 -9.14
N ILE A 299 9.44 1.54 -8.86
CA ILE A 299 10.51 1.31 -7.88
C ILE A 299 11.66 0.55 -8.55
N ALA A 300 12.90 0.96 -8.31
CA ALA A 300 14.10 0.17 -8.59
C ALA A 300 14.99 0.13 -7.34
N THR A 301 15.79 -0.93 -7.16
CA THR A 301 16.51 -1.20 -5.89
C THR A 301 18.01 -1.44 -6.05
N SER A 302 18.55 -1.32 -7.26
CA SER A 302 20.00 -1.42 -7.49
C SER A 302 20.56 -0.07 -7.95
N LYS A 303 21.84 -0.04 -8.32
CA LYS A 303 22.49 1.12 -8.95
C LYS A 303 21.82 1.55 -10.26
N TYR A 304 20.93 0.73 -10.81
CA TYR A 304 20.09 1.07 -11.95
C TYR A 304 19.29 2.33 -11.61
N PRO A 305 19.60 3.47 -12.24
CA PRO A 305 19.96 3.54 -13.65
C PRO A 305 21.33 4.18 -13.97
N ASN A 306 22.20 4.37 -12.98
CA ASN A 306 23.57 4.88 -13.20
C ASN A 306 24.43 3.97 -14.11
N GLU A 307 23.95 2.76 -14.44
CA GLU A 307 24.61 1.78 -15.32
C GLU A 307 23.92 1.62 -16.69
N ILE A 308 22.87 2.41 -17.02
CA ILE A 308 22.17 2.34 -18.33
C ILE A 308 22.73 3.34 -19.35
N GLU A 309 23.50 4.33 -18.92
CA GLU A 309 24.20 5.24 -19.83
C GLU A 309 25.71 5.14 -19.63
N ALA A 310 26.29 4.14 -20.29
CA ALA A 310 27.65 4.15 -20.84
C ALA A 310 27.66 3.32 -22.13
#